data_AF-A0A1A9CEN1-F1
#
_entry.id   AF-A0A1A9CEN1-F1
#
_cell.length_a   1.000
_cell.length_b   1.000
_cell.length_c   1.000
_cell.angle_alpha   90.00
_cell.angle_beta   90.00
_cell.angle_gamma   90.00
#
_symmetry.space_group_name_H-M   'P 1'
#
loop_
_entity.id
_entity.type
_entity.pdbx_description
1 polymer ?
#
loop_
_entity_poly.entity_id
_entity_poly.type
_entity_poly.pdbx_seq_one_letter_code
_entity_poly.pdbx_strand_id
1 'polypeptide(L)' 'MTVTEQIHQHVLNIPASAWTPADETDGEIRDGALVAELTGDVLDGWPKGMRLTCFATNTSGWPIA' A
#
# COMPACT_ATOMS: atom_id res chain seq x y z
N MET A 1 -12.53 -9.00 -5.67
CA MET A 1 -11.55 -9.29 -4.60
C MET A 1 -11.83 -8.32 -3.48
N THR A 2 -12.00 -8.81 -2.26
CA THR A 2 -12.46 -7.99 -1.12
C THR A 2 -11.31 -7.85 -0.14
N VAL A 3 -11.07 -6.64 0.38
CA VAL A 3 -10.12 -6.43 1.48
C VAL A 3 -10.69 -7.14 2.71
N THR A 4 -9.98 -8.16 3.19
CA THR A 4 -10.38 -8.95 4.35
C THR A 4 -9.87 -8.30 5.64
N GLU A 5 -10.45 -8.69 6.78
CA GLU A 5 -9.96 -8.27 8.09
C GLU A 5 -8.48 -8.65 8.30
N GLN A 6 -8.06 -9.82 7.81
CA GLN A 6 -6.66 -10.23 7.86
C GLN A 6 -5.75 -9.23 7.13
N ILE A 7 -6.14 -8.75 5.95
CA ILE A 7 -5.38 -7.74 5.20
C ILE A 7 -5.35 -6.43 5.99
N HIS A 8 -6.49 -6.00 6.56
CA HIS A 8 -6.56 -4.82 7.41
C HIS A 8 -5.52 -4.88 8.55
N GLN A 9 -5.50 -5.99 9.29
CA GLN A 9 -4.58 -6.16 10.42
C GLN A 9 -3.10 -6.12 9.99
N HIS A 10 -2.77 -6.64 8.80
CA HIS A 10 -1.40 -6.52 8.28
C HIS A 10 -1.03 -5.08 7.96
N VAL A 11 -1.93 -4.31 7.35
CA VAL A 11 -1.72 -2.88 7.03
C VAL A 11 -1.46 -2.06 8.29
N LEU A 12 -2.20 -2.30 9.38
CA LEU A 12 -1.99 -1.60 10.65
C LEU A 12 -0.63 -1.87 11.30
N ASN A 13 -0.02 -3.02 10.99
CA ASN A 13 1.26 -3.42 11.54
C ASN A 13 2.45 -3.03 10.64
N ILE A 14 2.23 -2.34 9.52
CA ILE A 14 3.32 -1.85 8.67
C ILE A 14 4.10 -0.79 9.45
N PRO A 15 5.40 -1.02 9.73
CA PRO A 15 6.20 -0.04 10.46
C PRO A 15 6.36 1.24 9.63
N ALA A 16 6.41 2.40 10.30
CA ALA A 16 6.56 3.69 9.63
C ALA A 16 7.75 3.74 8.66
N SER A 17 8.83 3.03 8.96
CA SER A 17 10.05 2.95 8.13
C SER A 17 9.89 2.15 6.84
N ALA A 18 8.84 1.34 6.69
CA ALA A 18 8.56 0.59 5.47
C ALA A 18 7.72 1.38 4.46
N TRP A 19 7.19 2.53 4.86
CA TRP A 19 6.48 3.44 3.97
C TRP A 19 7.48 4.30 3.20
N THR A 20 7.27 4.39 1.90
CA THR A 20 8.06 5.22 0.98
C THR A 20 7.18 6.30 0.39
N PRO A 21 7.71 7.52 0.12
CA PRO A 21 6.97 8.54 -0.60
C PRO A 21 6.43 7.98 -1.92
N ALA A 22 5.18 8.27 -2.23
CA ALA A 22 4.59 7.88 -3.50
C ALA A 22 5.02 8.88 -4.59
N ASP A 23 5.38 8.36 -5.76
CA ASP A 23 5.70 9.19 -6.92
C ASP A 23 4.43 9.53 -7.72
N GLU A 24 4.39 10.74 -8.27
CA GLU A 24 3.44 11.18 -9.29
C GLU A 24 3.82 10.64 -10.68
N THR A 25 2.91 10.80 -11.65
CA THR A 25 3.14 10.29 -13.03
C THR A 25 4.32 10.97 -13.74
N ASP A 26 4.70 12.17 -13.31
CA ASP A 26 5.86 12.91 -13.80
C ASP A 26 7.17 12.59 -13.07
N GLY A 27 7.12 11.70 -12.06
CA GLY A 27 8.27 11.30 -11.26
C GLY A 27 8.56 12.20 -10.05
N GLU A 28 7.71 13.18 -9.77
CA GLU A 28 7.82 13.99 -8.56
C GLU A 28 7.23 13.29 -7.34
N ILE A 29 7.75 13.58 -6.14
CA ILE A 29 7.18 13.03 -4.90
C ILE A 29 5.84 13.70 -4.60
N ARG A 30 4.80 12.90 -4.40
CA ARG A 30 3.50 13.38 -3.94
C ARG A 30 3.52 13.65 -2.44
N ASP A 31 3.37 14.93 -2.08
CA ASP A 31 3.26 15.33 -0.68
C ASP A 31 2.05 14.67 0.00
N GLY A 32 2.27 14.14 1.19
CA GLY A 32 1.21 13.49 1.96
C GLY A 32 0.71 12.15 1.39
N ALA A 33 1.42 11.52 0.45
CA ALA A 33 1.11 10.18 -0.03
C ALA A 33 2.29 9.22 0.13
N LEU A 34 1.97 8.01 0.59
CA LEU A 34 2.93 6.97 0.89
C LEU A 34 2.48 5.65 0.26
N VAL A 35 3.47 4.85 -0.12
CA VAL A 35 3.28 3.49 -0.63
C VAL A 35 4.12 2.50 0.19
N ALA A 36 3.53 1.34 0.44
CA ALA A 36 4.21 0.18 1.04
C ALA A 36 3.80 -1.09 0.29
N GLU A 37 4.74 -2.03 0.14
CA GLU A 37 4.47 -3.36 -0.42
C GLU A 37 4.41 -4.39 0.70
N LEU A 38 3.32 -5.13 0.77
CA LEU A 38 3.14 -6.26 1.66
C LEU A 38 3.59 -7.54 0.94
N THR A 39 4.46 -8.32 1.60
CA THR A 39 5.01 -9.57 1.08
C THR A 39 4.93 -10.68 2.13
N GLY A 40 5.18 -11.94 1.73
CA GLY A 40 5.22 -13.09 2.64
C GLY A 40 3.83 -13.66 2.93
N ASP A 41 3.62 -14.12 4.16
CA ASP A 41 2.48 -14.93 4.62
C ASP A 41 1.10 -14.29 4.34
N VAL A 42 1.03 -12.96 4.20
CA VAL A 42 -0.20 -12.24 3.82
C VAL A 42 -0.71 -12.60 2.42
N LEU A 43 0.17 -13.12 1.55
CA LEU A 43 -0.13 -13.56 0.19
C LEU A 43 -0.39 -15.07 0.10
N ASP A 44 -0.42 -15.79 1.23
CA ASP A 44 -0.66 -17.23 1.23
C ASP A 44 -2.04 -17.55 0.62
N GLY A 45 -2.05 -18.47 -0.34
CA GLY A 45 -3.25 -18.83 -1.09
C GLY A 45 -3.58 -17.93 -2.29
N TRP A 46 -2.79 -16.88 -2.54
CA TRP A 46 -2.95 -16.05 -3.74
C TRP A 46 -2.23 -16.68 -4.95
N PRO A 47 -2.69 -16.42 -6.18
CA PRO A 47 -1.97 -16.80 -7.39
C PRO A 47 -0.49 -16.38 -7.36
N LYS A 48 0.37 -17.28 -7.81
CA LYS A 48 1.82 -17.04 -7.88
C LYS A 48 2.12 -15.78 -8.69
N GLY A 49 2.93 -14.89 -8.12
CA GLY A 49 3.35 -13.64 -8.75
C GLY A 49 2.45 -12.45 -8.46
N MET A 50 1.38 -12.60 -7.67
CA MET A 50 0.63 -11.47 -7.15
C MET A 50 1.45 -10.65 -6.15
N ARG A 51 1.12 -9.36 -6.08
CA ARG A 51 1.70 -8.38 -5.17
C ARG A 51 0.56 -7.58 -4.52
N LEU A 52 0.76 -7.18 -3.28
CA LEU A 52 -0.16 -6.32 -2.54
C LEU A 52 0.52 -4.99 -2.25
N THR A 53 0.06 -3.95 -2.94
CA THR A 53 0.52 -2.58 -2.73
C THR A 53 -0.51 -1.81 -1.93
N CYS A 54 -0.08 -1.21 -0.83
CA CYS A 54 -0.91 -0.38 0.04
C CYS A 54 -0.54 1.08 -0.19
N PHE A 55 -1.56 1.92 -0.37
CA PHE A 55 -1.41 3.35 -0.47
C PHE A 55 -2.07 4.04 0.71
N ALA A 56 -1.40 5.04 1.28
CA ALA A 56 -1.93 5.88 2.33
C ALA A 56 -1.79 7.34 1.91
N THR A 57 -2.82 8.16 2.17
CA THR A 57 -2.71 9.61 2.01
C THR A 57 -3.46 10.34 3.12
N ASN A 58 -2.96 11.52 3.48
CA ASN A 58 -3.65 12.48 4.33
C ASN A 58 -4.38 13.58 3.52
N THR A 59 -4.33 13.53 2.19
CA THR A 59 -5.00 14.47 1.29
C THR A 59 -6.39 13.96 0.92
N SER A 60 -7.36 14.86 0.78
CA SER A 60 -8.73 14.52 0.35
C SER A 60 -9.02 15.12 -1.03
N GLY A 61 -9.86 14.43 -1.81
CA GLY A 61 -10.33 14.94 -3.11
C GLY A 61 -9.48 14.56 -4.32
N TRP A 62 -8.41 13.79 -4.14
CA TRP A 62 -7.57 13.29 -5.24
C TRP A 62 -7.52 11.75 -5.20
N PRO A 63 -7.89 11.07 -6.30
CA PRO A 63 -7.72 9.61 -6.39
C PRO A 63 -6.26 9.23 -6.15
N ILE A 64 -6.06 8.09 -5.50
CA ILE A 64 -4.80 7.36 -5.51
C ILE A 64 -5.02 6.15 -6.40
N ALA A 65 -4.30 6.11 -7.52
CA ALA A 65 -4.45 5.19 -8.65
C ALA A 65 -5.71 5.41 -9.53
#